data_AF-A0A7D5UV71-F1
#
_entry.id   AF-A0A7D5UV71-F1
#
_cell.length_a   1.000
_cell.length_b   1.000
_cell.length_c   1.000
_cell.angle_alpha   90.00
_cell.angle_beta   90.00
_cell.angle_gamma   90.00
#
_symmetry.space_group_name_H-M   'P 1'
#
loop_
_entity.id
_entity.type
_entity.pdbx_description
1 polymer ?
#
loop_
_entity_poly.entity_id
_entity_poly.type
_entity_poly.pdbx_seq_one_letter_code
_entity_poly.pdbx_strand_id
1 'polypeptide(L)'
;MHLCYAEIRRHTTEYKNIFHSSTITDINLHQDLASKMTTLLVYDFEAAISLGQFEDLQTIIGNAKLYKDLQTFKCLGDILLQYPIPAQVLTTTLKTISNEIHRLEQFDAAKLCRYLRIILQTTVSVNDTAALQIIGQIMKVAHESRDAGTLLPRADLEWIAAITFNHAIDYYALSEETSCRVWAAKSMELAEYLNDRGRLAKTLRDRFGQLRFESEICSWQVDKAAA
;
A
#
# COMPACT_ATOMS: atom_id res chain seq x y z
N MET A 1 -11.89 4.71 -25.42
CA MET A 1 -11.15 4.04 -24.33
C MET A 1 -12.02 3.02 -23.59
N HIS A 2 -13.24 3.38 -23.12
CA HIS A 2 -14.17 2.43 -22.47
C HIS A 2 -14.48 1.15 -23.29
N LEU A 3 -14.65 1.27 -24.61
CA LEU A 3 -14.92 0.11 -25.49
C LEU A 3 -13.76 -0.92 -25.48
N CYS A 4 -12.51 -0.44 -25.53
CA CYS A 4 -11.33 -1.31 -25.50
C CYS A 4 -11.22 -2.07 -24.16
N TYR A 5 -11.54 -1.41 -23.04
CA TYR A 5 -11.56 -2.08 -21.73
C TYR A 5 -12.64 -3.16 -21.67
N ALA A 6 -13.85 -2.89 -22.17
CA ALA A 6 -14.91 -3.89 -22.24
C ALA A 6 -14.52 -5.10 -23.12
N GLU A 7 -13.84 -4.86 -24.24
CA GLU A 7 -13.30 -5.92 -25.10
C GLU A 7 -12.25 -6.77 -24.38
N ILE A 8 -11.32 -6.15 -23.64
CA ILE A 8 -10.31 -6.87 -22.85
C ILE A 8 -10.98 -7.81 -21.83
N ARG A 9 -12.01 -7.34 -21.12
CA ARG A 9 -12.74 -8.16 -20.14
C ARG A 9 -13.44 -9.35 -20.81
N ARG A 10 -14.05 -9.13 -21.98
CA ARG A 10 -14.67 -10.19 -22.79
C ARG A 10 -13.63 -11.23 -23.23
N HIS A 11 -12.53 -10.78 -23.83
CA HIS A 11 -11.47 -11.66 -24.32
C HIS A 11 -10.81 -12.46 -23.19
N THR A 12 -10.62 -11.85 -22.02
CA THR A 12 -10.07 -12.54 -20.85
C THR A 12 -11.01 -13.64 -20.35
N THR A 13 -12.32 -13.37 -20.34
CA THR A 13 -13.33 -14.36 -19.97
C THR A 13 -13.39 -15.53 -20.97
N GLU A 14 -13.36 -15.22 -22.26
CA GLU A 14 -13.33 -16.25 -23.32
C GLU A 14 -12.08 -17.11 -23.22
N TYR A 15 -10.91 -16.48 -23.08
CA TYR A 15 -9.65 -17.20 -22.92
C TYR A 15 -9.69 -18.11 -21.69
N LYS A 16 -10.17 -17.62 -20.55
CA LYS A 16 -10.32 -18.40 -19.32
C LYS A 16 -11.22 -19.62 -19.52
N ASN A 17 -12.37 -19.45 -20.19
CA ASN A 17 -13.31 -20.55 -20.45
C ASN A 17 -12.69 -21.61 -21.36
N ILE A 18 -11.98 -21.19 -22.41
CA ILE A 18 -11.28 -22.11 -23.32
C ILE A 18 -10.16 -22.83 -22.58
N PHE A 19 -9.38 -22.11 -21.77
CA PHE A 19 -8.26 -22.68 -21.02
C PHE A 19 -8.73 -23.73 -20.00
N HIS A 20 -9.82 -23.47 -19.27
CA HIS A 20 -10.39 -24.44 -18.31
C HIS A 20 -11.11 -25.63 -18.95
N SER A 21 -11.66 -25.47 -20.15
CA SER A 21 -12.33 -26.56 -20.89
C SER A 21 -11.36 -27.44 -21.68
N SER A 22 -10.17 -26.94 -21.97
CA SER A 22 -9.15 -27.67 -22.73
C SER A 22 -8.38 -28.63 -21.83
N THR A 23 -8.35 -29.92 -22.17
CA THR A 23 -7.44 -30.88 -21.53
C THR A 23 -6.07 -30.78 -22.17
N ILE A 24 -5.17 -30.01 -21.56
CA ILE A 24 -3.80 -29.81 -22.06
C ILE A 24 -2.88 -30.79 -21.34
N THR A 25 -2.33 -31.75 -22.10
CA THR A 25 -1.41 -32.79 -21.59
C THR A 25 0.05 -32.35 -21.62
N ASP A 26 0.41 -31.40 -22.47
CA ASP A 26 1.76 -30.84 -22.55
C ASP A 26 1.98 -29.80 -21.43
N ILE A 27 2.93 -30.10 -20.55
CA ILE A 27 3.29 -29.27 -19.40
C ILE A 27 3.82 -27.90 -19.84
N ASN A 28 4.64 -27.84 -20.89
CA ASN A 28 5.24 -26.59 -21.35
C ASN A 28 4.17 -25.69 -21.97
N LEU A 29 3.27 -26.27 -22.77
CA LEU A 29 2.13 -25.55 -23.33
C LEU A 29 1.20 -25.04 -22.22
N HIS A 30 0.92 -25.87 -21.21
CA HIS A 30 0.10 -25.46 -20.08
C HIS A 30 0.74 -24.31 -19.30
N GLN A 31 2.06 -24.34 -19.08
CA GLN A 31 2.79 -23.26 -18.41
C GLN A 31 2.77 -21.95 -19.22
N ASP A 32 2.99 -22.01 -20.53
CA ASP A 32 2.90 -20.84 -21.42
C ASP A 32 1.49 -20.21 -21.39
N LEU A 33 0.46 -21.03 -21.51
CA LEU A 33 -0.93 -20.57 -21.44
C LEU A 33 -1.29 -20.02 -20.05
N ALA A 34 -0.79 -20.62 -18.98
CA ALA A 34 -0.94 -20.08 -17.63
C ALA A 34 -0.26 -18.70 -17.49
N SER A 35 0.94 -18.51 -18.06
CA SER A 35 1.63 -17.21 -18.06
C SER A 35 0.88 -16.14 -18.88
N LYS A 36 0.22 -16.54 -19.97
CA LYS A 36 -0.66 -15.64 -20.73
C LYS A 36 -1.92 -15.30 -19.94
N MET A 37 -2.49 -16.28 -19.25
CA MET A 37 -3.64 -16.06 -18.37
C MET A 37 -3.33 -15.07 -17.25
N THR A 38 -2.17 -15.19 -16.59
CA THR A 38 -1.78 -14.24 -15.54
C THR A 38 -1.62 -12.82 -16.08
N THR A 39 -1.04 -12.68 -17.27
CA THR A 39 -0.93 -11.38 -17.97
C THR A 39 -2.31 -10.80 -18.30
N LEU A 40 -3.25 -11.63 -18.80
CA LEU A 40 -4.62 -11.19 -19.08
C LEU A 40 -5.37 -10.76 -17.82
N LEU A 41 -5.13 -11.42 -16.68
CA LEU A 41 -5.73 -11.01 -15.39
C LEU A 41 -5.24 -9.63 -14.94
N VAL A 42 -3.99 -9.27 -15.23
CA VAL A 42 -3.48 -7.91 -14.97
C VAL A 42 -4.24 -6.88 -15.80
N TYR A 43 -4.46 -7.15 -17.09
CA TYR A 43 -5.22 -6.25 -17.95
C TYR A 43 -6.72 -6.20 -17.60
N ASP A 44 -7.34 -7.32 -17.22
CA ASP A 44 -8.73 -7.36 -16.77
C ASP A 44 -8.90 -6.57 -15.46
N PHE A 45 -7.90 -6.60 -14.57
CA PHE A 45 -7.90 -5.79 -13.36
C PHE A 45 -7.82 -4.28 -13.65
N GLU A 46 -6.91 -3.88 -14.53
CA GLU A 46 -6.79 -2.49 -15.00
C GLU A 46 -8.08 -2.01 -15.68
N ALA A 47 -8.68 -2.87 -16.50
CA ALA A 47 -9.95 -2.61 -17.16
C ALA A 47 -11.08 -2.44 -16.14
N ALA A 48 -11.18 -3.32 -15.14
CA ALA A 48 -12.19 -3.23 -14.10
C ALA A 48 -12.09 -1.92 -13.30
N ILE A 49 -10.86 -1.50 -12.94
CA ILE A 49 -10.62 -0.21 -12.29
C ILE A 49 -11.05 0.96 -13.20
N SER A 50 -10.64 0.92 -14.46
CA SER A 50 -10.92 1.98 -15.44
C SER A 50 -12.41 2.12 -15.78
N LEU A 51 -13.17 1.02 -15.67
CA LEU A 51 -14.62 1.00 -15.86
C LEU A 51 -15.41 1.27 -14.57
N GLY A 52 -14.74 1.39 -13.41
CA GLY A 52 -15.37 1.59 -12.11
C GLY A 52 -16.06 0.34 -11.54
N GLN A 53 -15.74 -0.85 -12.05
CA GLN A 53 -16.32 -2.14 -11.68
C GLN A 53 -15.53 -2.77 -10.52
N PHE A 54 -15.51 -2.08 -9.39
CA PHE A 54 -14.67 -2.42 -8.23
C PHE A 54 -15.07 -3.73 -7.53
N GLU A 55 -16.32 -4.16 -7.69
CA GLU A 55 -16.86 -5.43 -7.19
C GLU A 55 -16.12 -6.64 -7.75
N ASP A 56 -15.56 -6.54 -8.96
CA ASP A 56 -14.91 -7.65 -9.65
C ASP A 56 -13.45 -7.85 -9.22
N LEU A 57 -12.83 -6.86 -8.56
CA LEU A 57 -11.41 -6.90 -8.22
C LEU A 57 -11.05 -8.11 -7.35
N GLN A 58 -11.89 -8.46 -6.37
CA GLN A 58 -11.64 -9.62 -5.52
C GLN A 58 -11.78 -10.94 -6.29
N THR A 59 -12.69 -11.00 -7.27
CA THR A 59 -12.86 -12.17 -8.14
C THR A 59 -11.64 -12.35 -9.04
N ILE A 60 -11.11 -11.27 -9.61
CA ILE A 60 -9.91 -11.28 -10.46
C ILE A 60 -8.69 -11.73 -9.63
N ILE A 61 -8.51 -11.18 -8.43
CA ILE A 61 -7.47 -11.61 -7.48
C ILE A 61 -7.63 -13.09 -7.12
N GLY A 62 -8.87 -13.55 -6.89
CA GLY A 62 -9.18 -14.95 -6.63
C GLY A 62 -8.72 -15.88 -7.75
N ASN A 63 -8.91 -15.47 -9.01
CA ASN A 63 -8.43 -16.21 -10.18
C ASN A 63 -6.90 -16.19 -10.27
N ALA A 64 -6.26 -15.05 -9.99
CA ALA A 64 -4.79 -14.93 -9.99
C ALA A 64 -4.12 -15.86 -8.97
N LYS A 65 -4.77 -16.11 -7.82
CA LYS A 65 -4.26 -17.03 -6.77
C LYS A 65 -4.05 -18.46 -7.24
N LEU A 66 -4.77 -18.90 -8.27
CA LEU A 66 -4.63 -20.25 -8.83
C LEU A 66 -3.24 -20.47 -9.43
N TYR A 67 -2.64 -19.42 -9.98
CA TYR A 67 -1.37 -19.48 -10.71
C TYR A 67 -0.15 -19.24 -9.83
N LYS A 68 -0.35 -18.70 -8.62
CA LYS A 68 0.72 -18.42 -7.62
C LYS A 68 1.88 -17.60 -8.19
N ASP A 69 1.61 -16.74 -9.18
CA ASP A 69 2.62 -15.88 -9.78
C ASP A 69 2.78 -14.60 -8.95
N LEU A 70 3.96 -14.46 -8.34
CA LEU A 70 4.31 -13.31 -7.50
C LEU A 70 4.31 -11.99 -8.29
N GLN A 71 4.74 -12.02 -9.56
CA GLN A 71 4.85 -10.80 -10.35
C GLN A 71 3.47 -10.23 -10.68
N THR A 72 2.49 -11.09 -10.98
CA THR A 72 1.09 -10.69 -11.13
C THR A 72 0.62 -9.87 -9.95
N PHE A 73 0.79 -10.34 -8.70
CA PHE A 73 0.32 -9.60 -7.52
C PHE A 73 1.05 -8.26 -7.34
N LYS A 74 2.34 -8.18 -7.69
CA LYS A 74 3.07 -6.91 -7.68
C LYS A 74 2.48 -5.92 -8.71
N CYS A 75 2.25 -6.37 -9.94
CA CYS A 75 1.60 -5.56 -10.97
C CYS A 75 0.19 -5.11 -10.57
N LEU A 76 -0.63 -6.00 -9.98
CA LEU A 76 -1.96 -5.63 -9.47
C LEU A 76 -1.88 -4.54 -8.40
N GLY A 77 -0.90 -4.63 -7.50
CA GLY A 77 -0.65 -3.62 -6.48
C GLY A 77 -0.24 -2.27 -7.07
N ASP A 78 0.68 -2.28 -8.03
CA ASP A 78 1.13 -1.07 -8.72
C ASP A 78 0.00 -0.38 -9.49
N ILE A 79 -0.82 -1.14 -10.22
CA ILE A 79 -2.01 -0.61 -10.93
C ILE A 79 -2.99 -0.01 -9.92
N LEU A 80 -3.31 -0.73 -8.84
CA LEU A 80 -4.27 -0.28 -7.84
C LEU A 80 -3.91 1.11 -7.27
N LEU A 81 -2.62 1.44 -7.17
CA LEU A 81 -2.13 2.68 -6.59
C LEU A 81 -2.01 3.84 -7.57
N GLN A 82 -1.92 3.56 -8.86
CA GLN A 82 -1.83 4.58 -9.91
C GLN A 82 -3.16 5.24 -10.23
N TYR A 83 -4.28 4.60 -9.89
CA TYR A 83 -5.63 5.07 -10.26
C TYR A 83 -6.36 5.71 -9.08
N PRO A 84 -7.25 6.68 -9.34
CA PRO A 84 -8.08 7.31 -8.30
C PRO A 84 -9.22 6.37 -7.89
N ILE A 85 -8.93 5.48 -6.92
CA ILE A 85 -9.86 4.47 -6.42
C ILE A 85 -10.44 4.89 -5.06
N PRO A 86 -11.72 4.59 -4.76
CA PRO A 86 -12.27 4.84 -3.43
C PRO A 86 -11.45 4.19 -2.31
N ALA A 87 -11.18 4.95 -1.24
CA ALA A 87 -10.26 4.56 -0.17
C ALA A 87 -10.57 3.18 0.47
N GLN A 88 -11.85 2.85 0.62
CA GLN A 88 -12.30 1.57 1.16
C GLN A 88 -11.94 0.38 0.25
N VAL A 89 -12.13 0.56 -1.07
CA VAL A 89 -11.80 -0.44 -2.08
C VAL A 89 -10.29 -0.62 -2.16
N LEU A 90 -9.54 0.49 -2.17
CA LEU A 90 -8.08 0.49 -2.15
C LEU A 90 -7.54 -0.29 -0.94
N THR A 91 -8.00 0.05 0.27
CA THR A 91 -7.55 -0.60 1.52
C THR A 91 -7.79 -2.10 1.47
N THR A 92 -9.01 -2.50 1.11
CA THR A 92 -9.42 -3.92 1.11
C THR A 92 -8.62 -4.71 0.08
N THR A 93 -8.44 -4.13 -1.11
CA THR A 93 -7.77 -4.79 -2.24
C THR A 93 -6.26 -4.87 -2.03
N LEU A 94 -5.64 -3.79 -1.58
CA LEU A 94 -4.21 -3.74 -1.24
C LEU A 94 -3.86 -4.72 -0.12
N LYS A 95 -4.74 -4.85 0.90
CA LYS A 95 -4.58 -5.84 1.96
C LYS A 95 -4.60 -7.26 1.41
N THR A 96 -5.54 -7.59 0.52
CA THR A 96 -5.60 -8.92 -0.11
C THR A 96 -4.34 -9.22 -0.92
N ILE A 97 -3.87 -8.25 -1.71
CA ILE A 97 -2.66 -8.38 -2.53
C ILE A 97 -1.42 -8.55 -1.64
N SER A 98 -1.25 -7.71 -0.62
CA SER A 98 -0.11 -7.76 0.31
C SER A 98 -0.05 -9.10 1.05
N ASN A 99 -1.18 -9.60 1.56
CA ASN A 99 -1.24 -10.92 2.21
C ASN A 99 -0.83 -12.05 1.26
N GLU A 100 -1.19 -11.95 -0.02
CA GLU A 100 -0.85 -12.96 -1.02
C GLU A 100 0.63 -12.91 -1.40
N ILE A 101 1.19 -11.71 -1.59
CA ILE A 101 2.64 -11.50 -1.76
C ILE A 101 3.40 -12.08 -0.57
N HIS A 102 2.95 -11.79 0.65
CA HIS A 102 3.58 -12.30 1.88
C HIS A 102 3.60 -13.83 1.92
N ARG A 103 2.48 -14.46 1.55
CA ARG A 103 2.35 -15.92 1.48
C ARG A 103 3.31 -16.53 0.43
N LEU A 104 3.38 -15.92 -0.76
CA LEU A 104 4.21 -16.40 -1.87
C LEU A 104 5.71 -16.16 -1.62
N GLU A 105 6.08 -15.07 -0.95
CA GLU A 105 7.45 -14.79 -0.51
C GLU A 105 7.85 -15.61 0.75
N GLN A 106 7.04 -16.61 1.14
CA GLN A 106 7.30 -17.49 2.29
C GLN A 106 7.55 -16.70 3.58
N PHE A 107 6.74 -15.68 3.82
CA PHE A 107 6.82 -14.83 5.01
C PHE A 107 8.13 -14.03 5.14
N ASP A 108 8.81 -13.75 4.02
CA ASP A 108 9.96 -12.83 4.02
C ASP A 108 9.49 -11.39 4.24
N ALA A 109 9.30 -11.03 5.52
CA ALA A 109 8.85 -9.71 5.93
C ALA A 109 9.81 -8.60 5.48
N ALA A 110 11.10 -8.91 5.31
CA ALA A 110 12.09 -7.96 4.82
C ALA A 110 11.90 -7.63 3.33
N LYS A 111 11.55 -8.61 2.49
CA LYS A 111 11.21 -8.34 1.08
C LYS A 111 9.89 -7.59 0.96
N LEU A 112 8.87 -7.99 1.74
CA LEU A 112 7.59 -7.28 1.75
C LEU A 112 7.74 -5.82 2.21
N CYS A 113 8.53 -5.57 3.25
CA CYS A 113 8.82 -4.21 3.71
C CYS A 113 9.52 -3.38 2.63
N ARG A 114 10.50 -3.94 1.93
CA ARG A 114 11.17 -3.26 0.81
C ARG A 114 10.23 -2.94 -0.34
N TYR A 115 9.34 -3.87 -0.68
CA TYR A 115 8.30 -3.64 -1.69
C TYR A 115 7.37 -2.50 -1.28
N LEU A 116 6.82 -2.53 -0.05
CA LEU A 116 5.95 -1.47 0.47
C LEU A 116 6.67 -0.12 0.58
N ARG A 117 7.98 -0.11 0.88
CA ARG A 117 8.81 1.10 0.87
C ARG A 117 8.88 1.72 -0.52
N ILE A 118 9.18 0.92 -1.55
CA ILE A 118 9.26 1.40 -2.94
C ILE A 118 7.93 2.01 -3.36
N ILE A 119 6.83 1.34 -3.00
CA ILE A 119 5.49 1.84 -3.26
C ILE A 119 5.20 3.15 -2.52
N LEU A 120 5.54 3.23 -1.23
CA LEU A 120 5.35 4.45 -0.44
C LEU A 120 6.09 5.62 -1.07
N GLN A 121 7.32 5.39 -1.54
CA GLN A 121 8.15 6.40 -2.17
C GLN A 121 7.50 7.01 -3.42
N THR A 122 6.77 6.21 -4.22
CA THR A 122 6.07 6.72 -5.41
C THR A 122 4.70 7.32 -5.08
N THR A 123 4.11 6.94 -3.95
CA THR A 123 2.72 7.31 -3.61
C THR A 123 2.64 8.56 -2.74
N VAL A 124 3.62 8.81 -1.86
CA VAL A 124 3.56 9.88 -0.83
C VAL A 124 3.34 11.27 -1.41
N SER A 125 3.86 11.57 -2.61
CA SER A 125 3.71 12.87 -3.25
C SER A 125 2.45 13.03 -4.10
N VAL A 126 1.67 11.95 -4.28
CA VAL A 126 0.57 11.90 -5.26
C VAL A 126 -0.77 11.61 -4.58
N ASN A 127 -0.78 10.75 -3.56
CA ASN A 127 -2.01 10.31 -2.91
C ASN A 127 -1.77 10.00 -1.42
N ASP A 128 -2.07 10.99 -0.59
CA ASP A 128 -1.96 10.91 0.87
C ASP A 128 -2.75 9.74 1.48
N THR A 129 -3.98 9.51 0.99
CA THR A 129 -4.83 8.45 1.53
C THR A 129 -4.23 7.08 1.27
N ALA A 130 -3.73 6.86 0.04
CA ALA A 130 -3.04 5.62 -0.32
C ALA A 130 -1.74 5.45 0.48
N ALA A 131 -0.95 6.51 0.61
CA ALA A 131 0.31 6.49 1.35
C ALA A 131 0.12 6.16 2.84
N LEU A 132 -0.88 6.74 3.51
CA LEU A 132 -1.24 6.40 4.88
C LEU A 132 -1.71 4.94 5.04
N GLN A 133 -2.39 4.38 4.04
CA GLN A 133 -2.76 2.96 4.03
C GLN A 133 -1.53 2.05 3.92
N ILE A 134 -0.57 2.40 3.05
CA ILE A 134 0.70 1.67 2.92
C ILE A 134 1.47 1.70 4.25
N ILE A 135 1.54 2.85 4.91
CA ILE A 135 2.12 2.97 6.26
C ILE A 135 1.42 2.04 7.25
N GLY A 136 0.08 2.01 7.23
CA GLY A 136 -0.70 1.07 8.04
C GLY A 136 -0.35 -0.40 7.78
N GLN A 137 -0.13 -0.78 6.52
CA GLN A 137 0.34 -2.13 6.16
C GLN A 137 1.74 -2.41 6.68
N ILE A 138 2.68 -1.46 6.52
CA ILE A 138 4.06 -1.58 7.02
C ILE A 138 4.05 -1.81 8.54
N MET A 139 3.23 -1.06 9.28
CA MET A 139 3.10 -1.22 10.73
C MET A 139 2.51 -2.57 11.12
N LYS A 140 1.50 -3.05 10.37
CA LYS A 140 0.94 -4.40 10.56
C LYS A 140 2.02 -5.48 10.36
N VAL A 141 2.78 -5.39 9.27
CA VAL A 141 3.89 -6.30 8.99
C VAL A 141 4.96 -6.22 10.08
N ALA A 142 5.28 -5.01 10.58
CA ALA A 142 6.24 -4.80 11.65
C ALA A 142 5.80 -5.46 12.97
N HIS A 143 4.51 -5.35 13.30
CA HIS A 143 3.90 -6.00 14.45
C HIS A 143 3.95 -7.52 14.33
N GLU A 144 3.46 -8.07 13.21
CA GLU A 144 3.45 -9.52 12.94
C GLU A 144 4.87 -10.10 12.93
N SER A 145 5.84 -9.36 12.38
CA SER A 145 7.26 -9.75 12.39
C SER A 145 7.81 -9.85 13.81
N ARG A 146 7.53 -8.82 14.64
CA ARG A 146 7.95 -8.77 16.05
C ARG A 146 7.39 -9.94 16.85
N ASP A 147 6.10 -10.25 16.69
CA ASP A 147 5.46 -11.39 17.36
C ASP A 147 6.08 -12.73 16.92
N ALA A 148 6.48 -12.84 15.66
CA ALA A 148 7.19 -14.00 15.12
C ALA A 148 8.70 -14.03 15.48
N GLY A 149 9.20 -13.07 16.26
CA GLY A 149 10.62 -12.99 16.64
C GLY A 149 11.56 -12.54 15.50
N THR A 150 11.01 -11.99 14.42
CA THR A 150 11.76 -11.46 13.28
C THR A 150 11.74 -9.92 13.30
N LEU A 151 12.77 -9.29 12.74
CA LEU A 151 12.85 -7.83 12.66
C LEU A 151 12.84 -7.39 11.21
N LEU A 152 12.09 -6.32 10.94
CA LEU A 152 12.18 -5.64 9.67
C LEU A 152 13.54 -4.98 9.49
N PRO A 153 14.00 -4.78 8.24
CA PRO A 153 15.24 -4.11 7.99
C PRO A 153 15.23 -2.70 8.59
N ARG A 154 16.19 -2.45 9.48
CA ARG A 154 16.30 -1.18 10.20
C ARG A 154 16.36 0.03 9.27
N ALA A 155 17.18 -0.04 8.23
CA ALA A 155 17.35 1.07 7.28
C ALA A 155 16.06 1.41 6.52
N ASP A 156 15.22 0.40 6.24
CA ASP A 156 13.92 0.61 5.60
C ASP A 156 12.96 1.31 6.58
N LEU A 157 12.84 0.82 7.82
CA LEU A 157 11.99 1.45 8.84
C LEU A 157 12.44 2.88 9.22
N GLU A 158 13.73 3.12 9.37
CA GLU A 158 14.27 4.46 9.64
C GLU A 158 13.92 5.43 8.50
N TRP A 159 14.09 4.98 7.25
CA TRP A 159 13.74 5.79 6.08
C TRP A 159 12.23 6.06 6.01
N ILE A 160 11.39 5.04 6.25
CA ILE A 160 9.92 5.17 6.24
C ILE A 160 9.47 6.15 7.34
N ALA A 161 10.03 6.05 8.55
CA ALA A 161 9.71 7.00 9.63
C ALA A 161 10.12 8.43 9.25
N ALA A 162 11.32 8.61 8.68
CA ALA A 162 11.83 9.91 8.27
C ALA A 162 10.99 10.56 7.17
N ILE A 163 10.67 9.84 6.08
CA ILE A 163 9.85 10.40 4.99
C ILE A 163 8.44 10.76 5.47
N THR A 164 7.85 9.93 6.34
CA THR A 164 6.54 10.19 6.96
C THR A 164 6.58 11.46 7.82
N PHE A 165 7.67 11.69 8.56
CA PHE A 165 7.83 12.91 9.37
C PHE A 165 8.03 14.14 8.50
N ASN A 166 8.87 14.04 7.46
CA ASN A 166 9.13 15.15 6.55
C ASN A 166 7.84 15.60 5.87
N HIS A 167 7.00 14.66 5.43
CA HIS A 167 5.67 14.99 4.88
C HIS A 167 4.76 15.70 5.89
N ALA A 168 4.86 15.37 7.18
CA ALA A 168 4.19 16.11 8.24
C ALA A 168 4.70 17.56 8.35
N ILE A 169 6.00 17.79 8.17
CA ILE A 169 6.61 19.12 8.16
C ILE A 169 6.20 19.92 6.92
N ASP A 170 6.04 19.27 5.77
CA ASP A 170 5.50 19.91 4.56
C ASP A 170 4.08 20.47 4.83
N TYR A 171 3.22 19.69 5.49
CA TYR A 171 1.90 20.18 5.92
C TYR A 171 1.95 21.27 6.98
N TYR A 172 2.90 21.20 7.91
CA TYR A 172 3.14 22.29 8.86
C TYR A 172 3.47 23.60 8.14
N ALA A 173 4.34 23.55 7.12
CA ALA A 173 4.72 24.73 6.33
C ALA A 173 3.55 25.32 5.53
N LEU A 174 2.53 24.52 5.24
CA LEU A 174 1.28 24.94 4.58
C LEU A 174 0.18 25.38 5.59
N SER A 175 0.49 25.44 6.89
CA SER A 175 -0.49 25.68 7.97
C SER A 175 -1.65 24.67 8.00
N GLU A 176 -1.47 23.48 7.42
CA GLU A 176 -2.44 22.38 7.49
C GLU A 176 -2.21 21.52 8.74
N GLU A 177 -2.64 22.06 9.88
CA GLU A 177 -2.40 21.46 11.20
C GLU A 177 -2.92 20.02 11.33
N THR A 178 -4.13 19.75 10.85
CA THR A 178 -4.75 18.41 10.95
C THR A 178 -3.91 17.35 10.23
N SER A 179 -3.54 17.63 8.98
CA SER A 179 -2.70 16.74 8.16
C SER A 179 -1.33 16.55 8.81
N CYS A 180 -0.69 17.64 9.25
CA CYS A 180 0.59 17.60 9.98
C CYS A 180 0.53 16.66 11.19
N ARG A 181 -0.49 16.79 12.05
CA ARG A 181 -0.65 15.96 13.25
C ARG A 181 -0.83 14.48 12.90
N VAL A 182 -1.63 14.16 11.88
CA VAL A 182 -1.86 12.77 11.43
C VAL A 182 -0.55 12.12 10.98
N TRP A 183 0.20 12.80 10.11
CA TRP A 183 1.45 12.29 9.56
C TRP A 183 2.55 12.17 10.62
N ALA A 184 2.70 13.17 11.50
CA ALA A 184 3.67 13.12 12.59
C ALA A 184 3.37 11.96 13.56
N ALA A 185 2.10 11.75 13.93
CA ALA A 185 1.69 10.63 14.77
C ALA A 185 2.09 9.28 14.16
N LYS A 186 1.88 9.10 12.85
CA LYS A 186 2.26 7.86 12.16
C LYS A 186 3.76 7.65 12.09
N SER A 187 4.54 8.71 11.86
CA SER A 187 6.00 8.62 11.89
C SER A 187 6.52 8.21 13.28
N MET A 188 5.97 8.80 14.34
CA MET A 188 6.35 8.47 15.72
C MET A 188 5.98 7.02 16.08
N GLU A 189 4.82 6.54 15.63
CA GLU A 189 4.38 5.15 15.81
C GLU A 189 5.28 4.16 15.06
N LEU A 190 5.66 4.47 13.81
CA LEU A 190 6.64 3.69 13.03
C LEU A 190 7.99 3.58 13.74
N ALA A 191 8.45 4.67 14.35
CA ALA A 191 9.73 4.69 15.04
C ALA A 191 9.77 3.80 16.29
N GLU A 192 8.62 3.45 16.89
CA GLU A 192 8.54 2.47 17.99
C GLU A 192 8.82 1.03 17.54
N TYR A 193 8.74 0.75 16.23
CA TYR A 193 9.10 -0.55 15.67
C TYR A 193 10.61 -0.76 15.56
N LEU A 194 11.40 0.31 15.68
CA LEU A 194 12.86 0.23 15.67
C LEU A 194 13.39 -0.34 17.00
N ASN A 195 14.31 -1.29 16.90
CA ASN A 195 15.01 -1.84 18.07
C ASN A 195 16.17 -0.92 18.50
N ASP A 196 15.92 0.38 18.61
CA ASP A 196 16.90 1.43 18.90
C ASP A 196 16.77 2.00 20.32
N ARG A 197 15.98 1.33 21.17
CA ARG A 197 15.58 1.75 22.53
C ARG A 197 14.72 3.02 22.55
N GLY A 198 13.91 3.23 21.51
CA GLY A 198 12.98 4.37 21.41
C GLY A 198 13.67 5.70 21.12
N ARG A 199 14.92 5.68 20.65
CA ARG A 199 15.71 6.90 20.44
C ARG A 199 15.11 7.73 19.30
N LEU A 200 14.77 7.12 18.18
CA LEU A 200 14.16 7.82 17.06
C LEU A 200 12.78 8.35 17.46
N ALA A 201 11.93 7.52 18.07
CA ALA A 201 10.59 7.93 18.47
C ALA A 201 10.61 9.12 19.43
N LYS A 202 11.52 9.12 20.42
CA LYS A 202 11.76 10.27 21.31
C LYS A 202 12.21 11.51 20.53
N THR A 203 13.18 11.36 19.63
CA THR A 203 13.69 12.47 18.82
C THR A 203 12.56 13.12 18.00
N LEU A 204 11.69 12.31 17.38
CA LEU A 204 10.56 12.81 16.59
C LEU A 204 9.52 13.52 17.46
N ARG A 205 9.20 12.98 18.65
CA ARG A 205 8.32 13.65 19.63
C ARG A 205 8.87 15.00 20.08
N ASP A 206 10.16 15.04 20.44
CA ASP A 206 10.82 16.27 20.89
C ASP A 206 10.84 17.34 19.80
N ARG A 207 11.02 16.94 18.53
CA ARG A 207 10.94 17.84 17.37
C ARG A 207 9.52 18.32 17.12
N PHE A 208 8.55 17.42 17.16
CA PHE A 208 7.15 17.76 16.96
C PHE A 208 6.64 18.75 18.03
N GLY A 209 7.05 18.59 19.29
CA GLY A 209 6.69 19.51 20.39
C GLY A 209 7.30 20.93 20.28
N GLN A 210 8.26 21.15 19.37
CA GLN A 210 8.82 22.47 19.09
C GLN A 210 8.00 23.24 18.05
N LEU A 211 7.09 22.57 17.33
CA LEU A 211 6.20 23.22 16.38
C LEU A 211 5.22 24.15 17.12
N ARG A 212 4.75 25.18 16.41
CA ARG A 212 3.83 26.19 16.95
C ARG A 212 2.62 26.27 16.03
N PHE A 213 1.50 25.77 16.52
CA PHE A 213 0.25 25.75 15.76
C PHE A 213 -0.58 27.00 16.07
N GLU A 214 -1.20 27.61 15.05
CA GLU A 214 -1.98 28.85 15.20
C GLU A 214 -3.17 28.68 16.15
N SER A 215 -3.81 27.51 16.15
CA SER A 215 -4.91 27.16 17.05
C SER A 215 -4.49 27.27 18.53
N GLU A 216 -3.27 26.84 18.85
CA GLU A 216 -2.71 26.93 20.19
C GLU A 216 -2.39 28.40 20.51
N ILE A 217 -1.75 29.15 19.61
CA ILE A 217 -1.40 30.57 19.82
C ILE A 217 -2.64 31.43 20.10
N CYS A 218 -3.75 31.19 19.40
CA CYS A 218 -4.99 31.95 19.58
C CYS A 218 -5.62 31.67 20.96
N SER A 219 -5.57 30.42 21.45
CA SER A 219 -6.06 30.07 22.80
C SER A 219 -5.31 30.82 23.92
N TRP A 220 -3.98 30.96 23.80
CA TRP A 220 -3.16 31.72 24.76
C TRP A 220 -3.47 33.23 24.78
N GLN A 221 -3.96 33.78 23.67
CA GLN A 221 -4.33 35.20 23.59
C GLN A 221 -5.72 35.47 24.17
N VAL A 222 -6.67 34.55 23.98
CA VAL A 222 -8.02 34.65 24.57
C VAL A 222 -7.95 34.52 26.10
N ASP A 223 -7.15 33.58 26.62
CA ASP A 223 -7.00 33.40 28.07
C ASP A 223 -6.30 34.58 28.75
N LYS A 224 -5.40 35.28 28.05
CA LYS A 224 -4.75 36.51 28.54
C LYS A 224 -5.63 37.75 28.48
N ALA A 225 -6.63 37.79 27.59
CA ALA A 225 -7.58 38.90 27.50
C ALA A 225 -8.74 38.78 28.51
N ALA A 226 -8.93 37.59 29.09
CA ALA A 226 -9.97 37.28 30.07
C ALA A 226 -9.49 37.36 31.54
N ALA A 227 -8.22 37.69 31.78
CA ALA A 227 -7.60 37.86 33.11
C ALA A 227 -7.25 39.34 33.37
#